data_AF-A0A7X7ZT99-F1
#
_entry.id   AF-A0A7X7ZT99-F1
#
_cell.length_a   1.000
_cell.length_b   1.000
_cell.length_c   1.000
_cell.angle_alpha   90.00
_cell.angle_beta   90.00
_cell.angle_gamma   90.00
#
_symmetry.space_group_name_H-M   'P 1'
#
loop_
_entity.id
_entity.type
_entity.pdbx_description
1 polymer ?
#
loop_
_entity_poly.entity_id
_entity_poly.type
_entity_poly.pdbx_seq_one_letter_code
_entity_poly.pdbx_strand_id
1 'polypeptide(L)'
;MTEPYKSEGLLFSCIQCGRCCRRNGIVVLTPQEMEKISAFLGLSSDEGLRCYATRQEGRLVLRDGPRGECIFYEWATARCKVYLVRPHQCRQYPFWPSILKNRENWEEERKLCPGIGEWKPSASGRGPVVSREEERNDLPRNNLKP
;
A
#
# COMPACT_ATOMS: atom_id res chain seq x y z
N MET A 1 13.72 -14.68 19.74
CA MET A 1 13.71 -14.24 18.32
C MET A 1 12.38 -14.67 17.73
N THR A 2 11.46 -13.74 17.50
CA THR A 2 10.16 -14.05 16.88
C THR A 2 10.34 -14.07 15.38
N GLU A 3 10.30 -15.26 14.78
CA GLU A 3 10.21 -15.45 13.33
C GLU A 3 9.03 -14.65 12.77
N PRO A 4 9.18 -13.93 11.64
CA PRO A 4 8.06 -13.25 10.99
C PRO A 4 6.97 -14.26 10.69
N TYR A 5 5.71 -13.89 10.91
CA TYR A 5 4.56 -14.76 10.67
C TYR A 5 4.58 -15.22 9.21
N LYS A 6 4.83 -16.52 9.00
CA LYS A 6 4.90 -17.12 7.66
C LYS A 6 3.53 -17.09 7.00
N SER A 7 3.52 -16.55 5.80
CA SER A 7 2.40 -16.18 4.93
C SER A 7 1.67 -17.37 4.31
N GLU A 8 1.40 -18.44 5.05
CA GLU A 8 0.55 -19.52 4.56
C GLU A 8 -0.87 -18.98 4.31
N GLY A 9 -1.12 -18.52 3.08
CA GLY A 9 -2.42 -18.11 2.58
C GLY A 9 -3.02 -16.86 3.21
N LEU A 10 -2.25 -15.77 3.38
CA LEU A 10 -2.86 -14.49 3.78
C LEU A 10 -3.79 -13.94 2.69
N LEU A 11 -5.10 -14.03 2.93
CA LEU A 11 -6.12 -13.52 2.02
C LEU A 11 -6.34 -12.02 2.26
N PHE A 12 -6.31 -11.26 1.18
CA PHE A 12 -6.67 -9.85 1.20
C PHE A 12 -7.29 -9.42 -0.13
N SER A 13 -8.40 -8.70 -0.05
CA SER A 13 -9.00 -7.99 -1.18
C SER A 13 -9.41 -6.59 -0.77
N CYS A 14 -8.79 -5.57 -1.35
CA CYS A 14 -9.16 -4.19 -1.05
C CYS A 14 -10.56 -3.89 -1.60
N ILE A 15 -11.53 -3.71 -0.71
CA ILE A 15 -12.92 -3.33 -1.06
C ILE A 15 -13.14 -1.82 -1.19
N GLN A 16 -12.05 -1.03 -1.26
CA GLN A 16 -12.09 0.44 -1.40
C GLN A 16 -12.90 1.20 -0.32
N CYS A 17 -12.98 0.66 0.90
CA CYS A 17 -13.76 1.26 1.99
C CYS A 17 -13.17 2.56 2.59
N GLY A 18 -12.00 2.99 2.14
CA GLY A 18 -11.34 4.22 2.60
C GLY A 18 -10.93 4.25 4.09
N ARG A 19 -11.05 3.14 4.83
CA ARG A 19 -10.67 3.09 6.26
C ARG A 19 -9.19 3.36 6.50
N CYS A 20 -8.30 2.84 5.64
CA CYS A 20 -6.87 3.10 5.75
C CYS A 20 -6.50 4.58 5.54
N CYS A 21 -7.28 5.33 4.75
CA CYS A 21 -7.06 6.75 4.55
C CYS A 21 -7.44 7.61 5.76
N ARG A 22 -8.21 7.09 6.72
CA ARG A 22 -8.68 7.82 7.91
C ARG A 22 -7.91 7.46 9.18
N ARG A 23 -6.77 6.77 9.03
CA ARG A 23 -5.90 6.39 10.13
C ARG A 23 -4.72 7.32 10.19
N ASN A 24 -4.24 7.55 11.41
CA ASN A 24 -2.99 8.27 11.63
C ASN A 24 -1.83 7.50 10.99
N GLY A 25 -0.97 8.21 10.27
CA GLY A 25 0.22 7.64 9.67
C GLY A 25 0.84 8.60 8.67
N ILE A 26 2.15 8.50 8.50
CA ILE A 26 2.89 9.30 7.53
C ILE A 26 3.02 8.49 6.25
N VAL A 27 2.53 9.04 5.14
CA VAL A 27 2.76 8.47 3.81
C VAL A 27 3.92 9.21 3.17
N VAL A 28 5.07 8.54 3.08
CA VAL A 28 6.26 9.07 2.41
C VAL A 28 6.13 8.84 0.91
N LEU A 29 6.45 9.87 0.14
CA LEU A 29 6.41 9.86 -1.31
C LEU A 29 7.82 9.91 -1.90
N THR A 30 8.01 9.16 -2.96
CA THR A 30 9.07 9.45 -3.95
C THR A 30 8.63 10.60 -4.87
N PRO A 31 9.58 11.34 -5.48
CA PRO A 31 9.24 12.34 -6.50
C PRO A 31 8.39 11.78 -7.64
N GLN A 32 8.69 10.56 -8.09
CA GLN A 32 7.98 9.89 -9.18
C GLN A 32 6.54 9.52 -8.81
N GLU A 33 6.27 9.19 -7.55
CA GLU A 33 4.89 8.98 -7.08
C GLU A 33 4.10 10.28 -7.06
N MET A 34 4.73 11.37 -6.64
CA MET A 34 4.09 12.68 -6.68
C MET A 34 3.78 13.10 -8.12
N GLU A 35 4.72 12.93 -9.05
CA GLU A 35 4.48 13.20 -10.49
C GLU A 35 3.31 12.40 -11.04
N LYS A 36 3.22 11.09 -10.73
CA LYS A 36 2.11 10.23 -11.16
C LYS A 36 0.77 10.70 -10.58
N ILE A 37 0.77 11.11 -9.31
CA ILE A 37 -0.43 11.64 -8.66
C ILE A 37 -0.86 12.97 -9.29
N SER A 38 0.08 13.89 -9.50
CA SER A 38 -0.19 15.18 -10.15
C SER A 38 -0.77 15.00 -11.54
N ALA A 39 -0.13 14.15 -12.36
CA ALA A 39 -0.61 13.85 -13.72
C ALA A 39 -2.02 13.23 -13.71
N PHE A 40 -2.29 12.30 -12.79
CA PHE A 40 -3.63 11.71 -12.64
C PHE A 40 -4.70 12.74 -12.26
N LEU A 41 -4.33 13.78 -11.52
CA LEU A 41 -5.21 14.87 -11.11
C LEU A 41 -5.29 16.01 -12.14
N GLY A 42 -4.57 15.92 -13.26
CA GLY A 42 -4.51 16.96 -14.28
C GLY A 42 -3.74 18.21 -13.84
N LEU A 43 -2.78 18.06 -12.93
CA LEU A 43 -1.97 19.16 -12.37
C LEU A 43 -0.52 19.06 -12.84
N SER A 44 0.17 20.20 -12.86
CA SER A 44 1.63 20.20 -12.94
C SER A 44 2.26 19.57 -11.69
N SER A 45 3.51 19.12 -11.81
CA SER A 45 4.26 18.56 -10.68
C SER A 45 4.37 19.53 -9.51
N ASP A 46 4.58 20.82 -9.79
CA ASP A 46 4.68 21.87 -8.76
C ASP A 46 3.34 22.12 -8.07
N GLU A 47 2.24 22.25 -8.83
CA GLU A 47 0.91 22.38 -8.25
C GLU A 47 0.55 21.20 -7.35
N GLY A 48 0.80 19.97 -7.81
CA GLY A 48 0.53 18.79 -6.99
C GLY A 48 1.39 18.73 -5.73
N LEU A 49 2.67 19.12 -5.80
CA LEU A 49 3.53 19.25 -4.62
C LEU A 49 2.97 20.26 -3.63
N ARG A 50 2.61 21.46 -4.09
CA ARG A 50 2.07 22.53 -3.22
C ARG A 50 0.75 22.11 -2.57
N CYS A 51 -0.15 21.49 -3.33
CA CYS A 51 -1.49 21.15 -2.87
C CYS A 51 -1.52 19.91 -1.97
N TYR A 52 -0.71 18.89 -2.25
CA TYR A 52 -0.91 17.56 -1.66
C TYR A 52 0.26 17.04 -0.83
N ALA A 53 1.43 17.67 -0.91
CA ALA A 53 2.61 17.21 -0.19
C ALA A 53 3.24 18.31 0.66
N THR A 54 4.03 17.89 1.65
CA THR A 54 4.86 18.76 2.47
C THR A 54 6.19 18.06 2.77
N ARG A 55 7.17 18.79 3.30
CA ARG A 55 8.42 18.21 3.77
C ARG A 55 8.39 18.04 5.28
N GLN A 56 8.65 16.82 5.75
CA GLN A 56 8.84 16.49 7.16
C GLN A 56 10.15 15.71 7.30
N GLU A 57 11.05 16.18 8.16
CA GLU A 57 12.34 15.52 8.42
C GLU A 57 13.14 15.18 7.14
N GLY A 58 13.12 16.10 6.16
CA GLY A 58 13.80 15.93 4.87
C GLY A 58 13.09 15.00 3.87
N ARG A 59 11.95 14.40 4.24
CA ARG A 59 11.16 13.51 3.36
C ARG A 59 9.95 14.24 2.80
N LEU A 60 9.59 13.91 1.56
CA LEU A 60 8.32 14.33 0.98
C LEU A 60 7.21 13.44 1.53
N VAL A 61 6.18 14.03 2.11
CA VAL A 61 5.06 13.31 2.71
C VAL A 61 3.73 13.88 2.26
N LEU A 62 2.69 13.05 2.21
CA LEU A 62 1.34 13.55 1.98
C LEU A 62 0.90 14.46 3.12
N ARG A 63 0.13 15.49 2.76
CA ARG A 63 -0.60 16.30 3.73
C ARG A 63 -1.77 15.51 4.30
N ASP A 64 -2.20 15.95 5.48
CA ASP A 64 -3.49 15.56 6.03
C ASP A 64 -4.59 16.51 5.53
N GLY A 65 -5.79 15.97 5.40
CA GLY A 65 -7.02 16.69 5.19
C GLY A 65 -7.51 17.38 6.47
N PRO A 66 -8.63 18.10 6.37
CA PRO A 66 -9.10 18.99 7.44
C PRO A 66 -9.50 18.28 8.74
N ARG A 67 -9.70 16.96 8.74
CA ARG A 67 -10.06 16.16 9.93
C ARG A 67 -8.96 15.16 10.31
N GLY A 68 -7.74 15.35 9.82
CA GLY A 68 -6.59 14.46 10.11
C GLY A 68 -6.58 13.16 9.30
N GLU A 69 -7.48 13.00 8.34
CA GLU A 69 -7.42 11.95 7.34
C GLU A 69 -6.38 12.26 6.26
N CYS A 70 -6.01 11.29 5.41
CA CYS A 70 -5.21 11.54 4.22
C CYS A 70 -5.89 12.57 3.30
N ILE A 71 -5.14 13.54 2.76
CA ILE A 71 -5.65 14.58 1.85
C ILE A 71 -6.42 14.07 0.62
N PHE A 72 -6.21 12.80 0.22
CA PHE A 72 -6.94 12.19 -0.90
C PHE A 72 -8.18 11.40 -0.50
N TYR A 73 -8.60 11.42 0.76
CA TYR A 73 -9.86 10.82 1.18
C TYR A 73 -11.03 11.73 0.80
N GLU A 74 -12.00 11.15 0.09
CA GLU A 74 -13.23 11.85 -0.31
C GLU A 74 -14.38 11.46 0.63
N TRP A 75 -14.84 12.40 1.45
CA TRP A 75 -15.91 12.16 2.42
C TRP A 75 -17.25 11.83 1.76
N ALA A 76 -17.55 12.44 0.61
CA ALA A 76 -18.81 12.22 -0.08
C ALA A 76 -19.00 10.77 -0.56
N THR A 77 -17.90 10.09 -0.91
CA THR A 77 -17.92 8.73 -1.46
C THR A 77 -17.31 7.68 -0.53
N ALA A 78 -16.64 8.12 0.54
CA ALA A 78 -15.80 7.32 1.42
C ALA A 78 -14.68 6.55 0.68
N ARG A 79 -14.12 7.13 -0.39
CA ARG A 79 -13.10 6.51 -1.24
C ARG A 79 -11.82 7.34 -1.33
N CYS A 80 -10.74 6.69 -1.77
CA CYS A 80 -9.50 7.37 -2.13
C CYS A 80 -9.61 7.96 -3.53
N LYS A 81 -9.47 9.28 -3.66
CA LYS A 81 -9.54 10.01 -4.93
C LYS A 81 -8.48 9.55 -5.94
N VAL A 82 -7.33 9.11 -5.47
CA VAL A 82 -6.18 8.70 -6.30
C VAL A 82 -5.96 7.17 -6.29
N TYR A 83 -7.01 6.38 -6.08
CA TYR A 83 -6.92 4.93 -5.86
C TYR A 83 -6.05 4.18 -6.89
N LEU A 84 -6.16 4.56 -8.17
CA LEU A 84 -5.44 3.94 -9.29
C LEU A 84 -3.94 4.24 -9.30
N VAL A 85 -3.53 5.37 -8.72
CA VAL A 85 -2.13 5.83 -8.68
C VAL A 85 -1.60 5.96 -7.25
N ARG A 86 -2.19 5.22 -6.30
CA ARG A 86 -1.79 5.22 -4.88
C ARG A 86 -0.27 5.03 -4.72
N PRO A 87 0.38 5.72 -3.78
CA PRO A 87 1.77 5.46 -3.43
C PRO A 87 2.02 3.99 -3.07
N HIS A 88 3.26 3.54 -3.22
CA HIS A 88 3.70 2.18 -2.94
C HIS A 88 3.35 1.76 -1.51
N GLN A 89 3.60 2.63 -0.53
CA GLN A 89 3.22 2.37 0.86
C GLN A 89 1.72 2.08 1.01
N CYS A 90 0.86 2.84 0.34
CA CYS A 90 -0.59 2.62 0.35
C CYS A 90 -1.01 1.36 -0.43
N ARG A 91 -0.28 0.97 -1.48
CA ARG A 91 -0.52 -0.26 -2.24
C ARG A 91 -0.12 -1.52 -1.45
N GLN A 92 0.92 -1.42 -0.64
CA GLN A 92 1.41 -2.54 0.16
C GLN A 92 0.54 -2.84 1.38
N TYR A 93 -0.30 -1.90 1.83
CA TYR A 93 -1.23 -2.17 2.93
C TYR A 93 -2.20 -3.31 2.56
N PRO A 94 -2.38 -4.34 3.42
CA PRO A 94 -1.96 -4.45 4.82
C PRO A 94 -0.68 -5.28 5.06
N PHE A 95 0.11 -5.58 4.03
CA PHE A 95 1.33 -6.40 4.11
C PHE A 95 2.57 -5.62 4.60
N TRP A 96 2.41 -4.64 5.47
CA TRP A 96 3.55 -3.92 6.05
C TRP A 96 4.31 -4.81 7.05
N PRO A 97 5.65 -4.69 7.16
CA PRO A 97 6.43 -5.50 8.10
C PRO A 97 5.93 -5.43 9.56
N SER A 98 5.40 -4.28 9.98
CA SER A 98 4.82 -4.10 11.32
C SER A 98 3.56 -4.95 11.55
N ILE A 99 2.74 -5.12 10.52
CA ILE A 99 1.52 -5.93 10.56
C ILE A 99 1.88 -7.42 10.45
N LEU A 100 2.84 -7.77 9.59
CA LEU A 100 3.28 -9.16 9.37
C LEU A 100 4.21 -9.72 10.47
N LYS A 101 4.49 -8.94 11.51
CA LYS A 101 5.42 -9.31 12.57
C LYS A 101 5.02 -10.61 13.29
N ASN A 102 3.73 -10.78 13.59
CA ASN A 102 3.17 -11.97 14.23
C ASN A 102 1.68 -12.12 13.87
N ARG A 103 1.08 -13.25 14.24
CA ARG A 103 -0.33 -13.55 13.94
C ARG A 103 -1.27 -12.57 14.64
N GLU A 104 -0.93 -12.17 15.86
CA GLU A 104 -1.73 -11.26 16.68
C GLU A 104 -1.89 -9.91 15.97
N ASN A 105 -0.81 -9.34 15.44
CA ASN A 105 -0.83 -8.09 14.70
C ASN A 105 -1.72 -8.18 13.45
N TRP A 106 -1.66 -9.31 12.73
CA TRP A 106 -2.53 -9.54 11.56
C TRP A 106 -4.01 -9.59 11.95
N GLU A 107 -4.36 -10.30 13.03
CA GLU A 107 -5.75 -10.40 13.51
C GLU A 107 -6.26 -9.07 14.09
N GLU A 108 -5.41 -8.28 14.77
CA GLU A 108 -5.77 -6.92 15.19
C GLU A 108 -6.04 -6.02 13.99
N GLU A 109 -5.18 -6.08 12.97
CA GLU A 109 -5.33 -5.30 11.75
C GLU A 109 -6.58 -5.71 10.95
N ARG A 110 -6.96 -7.00 11.00
CA ARG A 110 -8.21 -7.51 10.41
C ARG A 110 -9.46 -6.85 10.99
N LYS A 111 -9.47 -6.50 12.28
CA LYS A 111 -10.58 -5.76 12.88
C LYS A 111 -10.75 -4.35 12.28
N LEU A 112 -9.66 -3.78 11.75
CA LEU A 112 -9.64 -2.45 11.15
C LEU A 112 -9.96 -2.49 9.66
N CYS A 113 -9.45 -3.50 8.94
CA CYS A 113 -9.63 -3.66 7.50
C CYS A 113 -10.60 -4.79 7.14
N PRO A 114 -11.81 -4.46 6.63
CA PRO A 114 -12.76 -5.48 6.19
C PRO A 114 -12.31 -6.22 4.92
N GLY A 115 -11.18 -5.85 4.31
CA GLY A 115 -10.60 -6.58 3.18
C GLY A 115 -9.69 -7.73 3.60
N ILE A 116 -9.29 -7.81 4.87
CA ILE A 116 -8.43 -8.89 5.38
C ILE A 116 -9.27 -10.14 5.64
N GLY A 117 -8.84 -11.26 5.08
CA GLY A 117 -9.60 -12.51 5.05
C GLY A 117 -10.61 -12.58 3.89
N GLU A 118 -10.77 -11.50 3.13
CA GLU A 118 -11.64 -11.48 1.95
C GLU A 118 -10.88 -11.93 0.71
N TRP A 119 -11.56 -12.74 -0.10
CA TRP A 119 -11.11 -13.13 -1.42
C TRP A 119 -12.17 -12.76 -2.45
N LYS A 120 -11.77 -11.98 -3.47
CA LYS A 120 -12.58 -11.80 -4.67
C LYS A 120 -11.81 -12.38 -5.85
N PRO A 121 -12.30 -13.46 -6.49
CA PRO A 121 -11.66 -13.94 -7.71
C PRO A 121 -11.74 -12.81 -8.75
N SER A 122 -10.60 -12.50 -9.37
CA SER A 122 -10.63 -11.65 -10.56
C SER A 122 -11.39 -12.40 -11.68
N ALA A 123 -12.00 -11.68 -12.62
CA ALA A 123 -12.72 -12.27 -13.76
C ALA A 123 -11.87 -13.25 -14.61
N SER A 124 -10.55 -13.28 -14.38
CA SER A 124 -9.60 -14.20 -15.02
C SER A 124 -9.37 -15.52 -14.26
N GLY A 125 -10.03 -15.76 -13.13
CA GLY A 125 -9.87 -16.98 -12.32
C GLY A 125 -8.51 -17.13 -11.64
N ARG A 126 -7.52 -16.30 -11.97
CA ARG A 126 -6.27 -16.15 -11.24
C ARG A 126 -6.51 -15.18 -10.09
N GLY A 127 -6.42 -15.67 -8.87
CA GLY A 127 -6.16 -14.77 -7.75
C GLY A 127 -4.73 -14.95 -7.24
N PRO A 128 -4.31 -14.15 -6.24
CA PRO A 128 -2.98 -14.29 -5.67
C PRO A 128 -2.86 -15.61 -4.92
N VAL A 129 -2.42 -16.65 -5.63
CA VAL A 129 -1.85 -17.83 -5.03
C VAL A 129 -0.42 -17.46 -4.65
N VAL A 130 -0.17 -17.23 -3.36
CA VAL A 130 1.21 -17.29 -2.87
C VAL A 130 1.50 -18.77 -2.60
N SER A 131 1.69 -19.53 -3.68
CA SER A 131 2.07 -20.95 -3.63
C SER A 131 3.59 -21.05 -3.54
N ARG A 132 4.04 -21.35 -2.33
CA ARG A 132 5.25 -22.05 -1.84
C ARG A 132 6.45 -22.46 -2.74
N GLU A 133 6.52 -22.38 -4.07
CA GLU A 133 7.53 -23.15 -4.83
C GLU A 133 8.26 -22.54 -6.06
N GLU A 134 8.09 -21.28 -6.44
CA GLU A 134 8.69 -20.77 -7.71
C GLU A 134 9.77 -19.66 -7.56
N GLU A 135 10.61 -19.71 -6.52
CA GLU A 135 11.84 -18.88 -6.44
C GLU A 135 13.15 -19.67 -6.57
N ARG A 136 13.14 -20.83 -7.25
CA ARG A 136 14.38 -21.64 -7.43
C ARG A 136 15.09 -21.47 -8.77
N ASN A 137 14.74 -20.52 -9.64
CA ASN A 137 15.32 -20.55 -11.00
C ASN A 137 15.66 -19.22 -11.68
N ASP A 138 16.15 -18.20 -10.97
CA ASP A 138 16.81 -17.04 -11.63
C ASP A 138 17.95 -16.43 -10.80
N LEU A 139 18.88 -17.26 -10.31
CA LEU A 139 20.24 -16.80 -10.05
C LEU A 139 21.07 -17.05 -11.31
N PRO A 140 21.68 -16.02 -11.94
CA PRO A 140 22.63 -16.27 -13.01
C PRO A 140 23.76 -17.12 -12.44
N ARG A 141 23.97 -18.29 -13.05
CA ARG A 141 25.17 -19.11 -12.86
C ARG A 141 26.36 -18.27 -13.29
N ASN A 142 26.97 -17.54 -12.37
CA ASN A 142 28.23 -16.93 -12.65
C ASN A 142 29.27 -18.05 -12.69
N ASN A 143 29.80 -18.27 -13.88
CA ASN A 143 30.78 -19.29 -14.19
C ASN A 143 32.05 -19.04 -13.36
N LEU A 144 32.29 -19.91 -12.38
CA LEU A 144 33.66 -20.17 -11.95
C LEU A 144 34.34 -20.92 -13.07
N LYS A 145 35.36 -20.31 -13.68
CA LYS A 145 36.48 -21.02 -14.30
C LYS A 145 37.61 -20.07 -14.68
N PRO A 146 38.86 -20.54 -14.70
CA PRO A 146 39.50 -21.56 -13.86
C PRO A 146 40.27 -20.94 -12.69
#